data_AF-A0A4S0G466-F1
#
_entry.id   AF-A0A4S0G466-F1
#
_cell.length_a   1.000
_cell.length_b   1.000
_cell.length_c   1.000
_cell.angle_alpha   90.00
_cell.angle_beta   90.00
_cell.angle_gamma   90.00
#
_symmetry.space_group_name_H-M   'P 1'
#
loop_
_entity.id
_entity.type
_entity.pdbx_description
1 polymer ?
#
loop_
_entity_poly.entity_id
_entity_poly.type
_entity_poly.pdbx_seq_one_letter_code
_entity_poly.pdbx_strand_id
1 'polypeptide(L)'
;MNNAVLLAITAGAALVVGAGGTWLVISHPTVEARTVPKAELTAAIAADPSLCPLPVVEKPSEGEALAAYQNAQSSSPLVWDRNDTPKISLALGQCDKNNNGPGVACMTTVKISPEAQPLNRVVGFARAANGEWVATIF
;
A
#
# COMPACT_ATOMS: atom_id res chain seq x y z
N MET A 1 -28.13 10.83 -8.88
CA MET A 1 -29.20 11.84 -8.78
C MET A 1 -29.70 11.79 -7.35
N ASN A 2 -29.43 12.86 -6.59
CA ASN A 2 -29.49 12.89 -5.14
C ASN A 2 -30.92 13.03 -4.61
N ASN A 3 -31.30 12.16 -3.67
CA ASN A 3 -32.47 12.36 -2.81
C ASN A 3 -32.00 13.01 -1.51
N ALA A 4 -32.07 14.33 -1.42
CA ALA A 4 -31.94 15.06 -0.16
C ALA A 4 -33.32 15.56 0.26
N VAL A 5 -33.91 14.86 1.22
CA VAL A 5 -35.15 15.25 1.90
C VAL A 5 -34.83 16.42 2.84
N LEU A 6 -35.36 17.61 2.51
CA LEU A 6 -35.36 18.78 3.39
C LEU A 6 -36.45 18.60 4.46
N LEU A 7 -36.06 18.23 5.67
CA LEU A 7 -36.92 18.35 6.86
C LEU A 7 -36.87 19.80 7.35
N ALA A 8 -37.90 20.58 7.02
CA ALA A 8 -38.15 21.88 7.61
C ALA A 8 -38.72 21.68 9.03
N ILE A 9 -37.92 21.92 10.06
CA ILE A 9 -38.39 21.99 11.44
C ILE A 9 -38.64 23.47 11.76
N THR A 10 -39.91 23.86 11.67
CA THR A 10 -40.41 25.11 12.23
C THR A 10 -40.35 25.05 13.76
N ALA A 11 -39.38 25.71 14.36
CA ALA A 11 -39.37 26.00 15.79
C ALA A 11 -39.58 27.50 15.97
N GLY A 12 -40.78 27.87 16.41
CA GLY A 12 -41.12 29.24 16.75
C GLY A 12 -40.25 29.72 17.91
N ALA A 13 -39.65 30.91 17.75
CA ALA A 13 -38.99 31.62 18.83
C ALA A 13 -39.87 32.80 19.23
N ALA A 14 -40.36 32.78 20.47
CA ALA A 14 -40.98 33.92 21.12
C ALA A 14 -39.94 35.06 21.21
N LEU A 15 -40.22 36.19 20.56
CA LEU A 15 -39.42 37.39 20.67
C LEU A 15 -39.71 38.08 22.01
N VAL A 16 -38.83 37.90 22.99
CA VAL A 16 -38.79 38.77 24.17
C VAL A 16 -37.88 39.94 23.83
N VAL A 17 -38.47 41.09 23.50
CA VAL A 17 -37.75 42.33 23.25
C VAL A 17 -37.45 43.00 24.60
N GLY A 18 -36.26 42.77 25.14
CA GLY A 18 -35.70 43.49 26.28
C GLY A 18 -34.57 44.41 25.82
N ALA A 19 -34.65 45.70 26.16
CA ALA A 19 -33.64 46.70 25.82
C ALA A 19 -32.35 46.47 26.63
N GLY A 20 -31.41 45.74 26.04
CA GLY A 20 -30.07 45.56 26.61
C GLY A 20 -29.30 44.44 25.93
N GLY A 21 -28.36 44.80 25.04
CA GLY A 21 -27.27 43.94 24.54
C GLY A 21 -27.69 42.63 23.86
N THR A 22 -27.72 42.61 22.53
CA THR A 22 -27.82 41.38 21.74
C THR A 22 -26.53 40.57 21.86
N TRP A 23 -26.47 39.66 22.83
CA TRP A 23 -25.51 38.55 22.80
C TRP A 23 -26.11 37.44 21.94
N LEU A 24 -25.60 37.30 20.71
CA LEU A 24 -25.83 36.09 19.93
C LEU A 24 -25.10 34.94 20.62
N VAL A 25 -25.84 34.09 21.33
CA VAL A 25 -25.29 32.82 21.82
C VAL A 25 -25.11 31.92 20.60
N ILE A 26 -23.89 31.90 20.06
CA ILE A 26 -23.48 30.88 19.10
C ILE A 26 -23.30 29.60 19.92
N SER A 27 -24.29 28.72 19.84
CA SER A 27 -24.18 27.37 20.38
C SER A 27 -23.05 26.66 19.64
N HIS A 28 -21.85 26.62 20.20
CA HIS A 28 -20.82 25.71 19.70
C HIS A 28 -21.38 24.30 19.86
N PRO A 29 -21.51 23.50 18.78
CA PRO A 29 -21.87 22.10 18.94
C PRO A 29 -20.77 21.49 19.81
N THR A 30 -21.15 21.01 20.99
CA THR A 30 -20.30 20.18 21.82
C THR A 30 -19.93 18.96 20.97
N VAL A 31 -18.73 18.96 20.41
CA VAL A 31 -18.15 17.77 19.81
C VAL A 31 -17.83 16.84 20.98
N GLU A 32 -18.82 16.04 21.39
CA GLU A 32 -18.59 14.94 22.31
C GLU A 32 -17.64 13.97 21.62
N ALA A 33 -16.39 13.93 22.10
CA ALA A 33 -15.44 12.91 21.70
C ALA A 33 -15.95 11.55 22.21
N ARG A 34 -16.70 10.83 21.37
CA ARG A 34 -17.16 9.48 21.67
C ARG A 34 -16.03 8.49 21.37
N THR A 35 -15.72 7.63 22.33
CA THR A 35 -14.83 6.48 22.12
C THR A 35 -15.50 5.48 21.18
N VAL A 36 -14.90 5.24 20.01
CA VAL A 36 -15.36 4.21 19.07
C VAL A 36 -14.90 2.83 19.57
N PRO A 37 -15.82 1.89 19.86
CA PRO A 37 -15.44 0.56 20.29
C PRO A 37 -14.79 -0.21 19.13
N LYS A 38 -13.80 -1.06 19.44
CA LYS A 38 -13.08 -1.88 18.44
C LYS A 38 -14.02 -2.65 17.50
N ALA A 39 -15.16 -3.12 18.01
CA ALA A 39 -16.14 -3.86 17.22
C ALA A 39 -16.79 -3.01 16.11
N GLU A 40 -17.14 -1.75 16.40
CA GLU A 40 -17.70 -0.82 15.41
C GLU A 40 -16.66 -0.45 14.35
N LEU A 41 -15.41 -0.24 14.77
CA LEU A 41 -14.31 0.03 13.84
C LEU A 41 -14.05 -1.16 12.90
N THR A 42 -14.00 -2.39 13.44
CA THR A 42 -13.83 -3.60 12.62
C THR A 42 -15.01 -3.83 11.68
N ALA A 43 -16.24 -3.59 12.14
CA ALA A 43 -17.43 -3.71 11.29
C ALA A 43 -17.41 -2.68 10.14
N ALA A 44 -16.96 -1.45 10.41
CA ALA A 44 -16.80 -0.42 9.39
C ALA A 44 -15.72 -0.83 8.36
N ILE A 45 -14.54 -1.28 8.81
CA ILE A 45 -13.47 -1.74 7.91
C ILE A 45 -13.90 -2.99 7.11
N ALA A 46 -14.69 -3.89 7.70
CA ALA A 46 -15.23 -5.05 7.00
C ALA A 46 -16.28 -4.65 5.94
N ALA A 47 -17.10 -3.64 6.23
CA ALA A 47 -18.09 -3.11 5.30
C ALA A 47 -17.46 -2.28 4.17
N ASP A 48 -16.36 -1.60 4.47
CA ASP A 48 -15.58 -0.83 3.50
C ASP A 48 -14.06 -1.04 3.71
N PRO A 49 -13.47 -2.01 2.97
CA PRO A 49 -12.04 -2.30 3.03
C PRO A 49 -11.15 -1.11 2.64
N SER A 50 -11.69 -0.12 1.93
CA SER A 50 -10.95 1.09 1.55
C SER A 50 -10.66 2.02 2.72
N LEU A 51 -11.36 1.85 3.86
CA LEU A 51 -11.11 2.58 5.10
C LEU A 51 -9.76 2.22 5.74
N CYS A 52 -9.18 1.08 5.36
CA CYS A 52 -7.86 0.65 5.80
C CYS A 52 -7.03 0.24 4.58
N PRO A 53 -6.61 1.20 3.74
CA PRO A 53 -5.85 0.86 2.55
C PRO A 53 -4.52 0.25 3.01
N LEU A 54 -4.30 -1.01 2.63
CA LEU A 54 -2.98 -1.62 2.78
C LEU A 54 -1.98 -0.76 2.01
N PRO A 55 -0.78 -0.52 2.54
CA PRO A 55 0.23 0.20 1.79
C PRO A 55 0.45 -0.53 0.47
N VAL A 56 0.07 0.11 -0.64
CA VAL A 56 0.32 -0.43 -1.97
C VAL A 56 1.82 -0.35 -2.17
N VAL A 57 2.48 -1.48 -1.97
CA VAL A 57 3.91 -1.57 -2.16
C VAL A 57 4.14 -1.70 -3.67
N GLU A 58 4.81 -0.70 -4.24
CA GLU A 58 5.17 -0.72 -5.65
C GLU A 58 6.09 -1.91 -5.92
N LYS A 59 5.67 -2.81 -6.81
CA LYS A 59 6.42 -4.02 -7.18
C LYS A 59 6.82 -3.97 -8.65
N PRO A 60 7.97 -4.58 -9.02
CA PRO A 60 8.32 -4.74 -10.43
C PRO A 60 7.30 -5.64 -11.14
N SER A 61 7.14 -5.41 -12.45
CA SER A 61 6.58 -6.42 -13.34
C SER A 61 7.51 -7.63 -13.45
N GLU A 62 7.01 -8.78 -13.92
CA GLU A 62 7.86 -9.98 -14.09
C GLU A 62 9.03 -9.74 -15.05
N GLY A 63 8.82 -8.95 -16.11
CA GLY A 63 9.88 -8.57 -17.05
C GLY A 63 10.96 -7.70 -16.41
N GLU A 64 10.56 -6.70 -15.62
CA GLU A 64 11.50 -5.86 -14.86
C GLU A 64 12.24 -6.65 -13.79
N ALA A 65 11.55 -7.54 -13.08
CA ALA A 65 12.15 -8.40 -12.07
C ALA A 65 13.15 -9.37 -12.69
N LEU A 66 12.83 -9.95 -13.85
CA LEU A 66 13.74 -10.82 -14.59
C LEU A 66 14.99 -10.06 -15.03
N ALA A 67 14.83 -8.88 -15.63
CA ALA A 67 15.96 -8.05 -16.06
C ALA A 67 16.84 -7.64 -14.86
N ALA A 68 16.22 -7.19 -13.77
CA ALA A 68 16.92 -6.84 -12.53
C ALA A 68 17.68 -8.03 -11.94
N TYR A 69 17.07 -9.22 -11.95
CA TYR A 69 17.70 -10.45 -11.45
C TYR A 69 18.87 -10.91 -12.34
N GLN A 70 18.72 -10.86 -13.66
CA GLN A 70 19.79 -11.16 -14.61
C GLN A 70 20.97 -10.20 -14.44
N ASN A 71 20.71 -8.90 -14.27
CA ASN A 71 21.74 -7.89 -13.99
C ASN A 71 22.44 -8.14 -12.65
N ALA A 72 21.69 -8.47 -11.60
CA ALA A 72 22.27 -8.81 -10.30
C ALA A 72 23.17 -10.06 -10.40
N GLN A 73 22.74 -11.09 -11.13
CA GLN A 73 23.55 -12.28 -11.38
C GLN A 73 24.82 -11.96 -12.20
N SER A 74 24.71 -11.21 -13.29
CA SER A 74 25.87 -10.89 -14.14
C SER A 74 26.92 -10.03 -13.42
N SER A 75 26.48 -9.18 -12.50
CA SER A 75 27.35 -8.37 -11.65
C SER A 75 27.95 -9.13 -10.45
N SER A 76 27.43 -10.33 -10.13
CA SER A 76 27.86 -11.07 -8.95
C SER A 76 29.27 -11.67 -9.15
N PRO A 77 30.20 -11.44 -8.21
CA PRO A 77 31.55 -11.99 -8.27
C PRO A 77 31.58 -13.51 -8.07
N LEU A 78 30.45 -14.11 -7.65
CA LEU A 78 30.32 -15.54 -7.38
C LEU A 78 29.84 -16.35 -8.59
N VAL A 79 29.53 -15.70 -9.73
CA VAL A 79 29.22 -16.41 -10.97
C VAL A 79 30.51 -16.96 -11.58
N TRP A 80 30.69 -18.27 -11.41
CA TRP A 80 31.87 -19.04 -11.77
C TRP A 80 31.96 -19.34 -13.27
N ASP A 81 30.84 -19.31 -13.99
CA ASP A 81 30.80 -19.45 -15.44
C ASP A 81 30.16 -18.22 -16.09
N ARG A 82 31.00 -17.35 -16.68
CA ARG A 82 30.60 -16.14 -17.39
C ARG A 82 30.39 -16.37 -18.89
N ASN A 83 30.76 -17.54 -19.40
CA ASN A 83 30.79 -17.81 -20.83
C ASN A 83 29.46 -18.36 -21.34
N ASP A 84 28.59 -18.85 -20.45
CA ASP A 84 27.25 -19.29 -20.80
C ASP A 84 26.21 -18.56 -19.93
N THR A 85 25.62 -17.48 -20.47
CA THR A 85 24.53 -16.77 -19.80
C THR A 85 23.35 -17.73 -19.67
N PRO A 86 22.96 -18.16 -18.45
CA PRO A 86 21.90 -19.12 -18.30
C PRO A 86 20.59 -18.53 -18.82
N LYS A 87 19.75 -19.34 -19.47
CA LYS A 87 18.39 -18.94 -19.84
C LYS A 87 17.52 -18.90 -18.58
N ILE A 88 17.70 -17.85 -17.79
CA ILE A 88 16.99 -17.64 -16.53
C ILE A 88 15.54 -17.28 -16.85
N SER A 89 14.60 -17.99 -16.24
CA SER A 89 13.21 -17.57 -16.13
C SER A 89 12.84 -17.29 -14.68
N LEU A 90 11.98 -16.30 -14.47
CA LEU A 90 11.60 -15.82 -13.15
C LEU A 90 10.08 -15.59 -13.10
N ALA A 91 9.44 -16.04 -12.03
CA ALA A 91 8.04 -15.74 -11.73
C ALA A 91 7.92 -15.10 -10.33
N LEU A 92 7.05 -14.09 -10.21
CA LEU A 92 6.84 -13.36 -8.97
C LEU A 92 5.65 -13.93 -8.19
N GLY A 93 5.90 -14.26 -6.92
CA GLY A 93 4.88 -14.61 -5.94
C GLY A 93 4.46 -13.40 -5.10
N GLN A 94 4.23 -13.65 -3.80
CA GLN A 94 3.89 -12.60 -2.85
C GLN A 94 5.06 -11.63 -2.64
N CYS A 95 4.76 -10.33 -2.65
CA CYS A 95 5.71 -9.25 -2.37
C CYS A 95 5.25 -8.45 -1.17
N ASP A 96 6.19 -8.11 -0.29
CA ASP A 96 5.96 -7.26 0.87
C ASP A 96 7.07 -6.21 0.98
N LYS A 97 6.88 -5.20 1.84
CA LYS A 97 7.91 -4.21 2.12
C LYS A 97 9.18 -4.90 2.62
N ASN A 98 10.33 -4.56 2.04
CA ASN A 98 11.60 -5.11 2.49
C ASN A 98 11.96 -4.53 3.86
N ASN A 99 12.12 -5.41 4.87
CA ASN A 99 12.53 -4.99 6.22
C ASN A 99 14.05 -4.87 6.37
N ASN A 100 14.82 -5.45 5.44
CA ASN A 100 16.28 -5.49 5.49
C ASN A 100 16.95 -4.47 4.55
N GLY A 101 16.17 -3.61 3.90
CA GLY A 101 16.68 -2.67 2.92
C GLY A 101 15.58 -1.88 2.20
N PRO A 102 15.93 -1.09 1.19
CA PRO A 102 14.96 -0.36 0.38
C PRO A 102 14.09 -1.31 -0.46
N GLY A 103 12.93 -0.79 -0.87
CA GLY A 103 12.04 -1.46 -1.82
C GLY A 103 11.21 -2.60 -1.22
N VAL A 104 11.07 -3.68 -1.98
CA VAL A 104 10.18 -4.81 -1.72
C VAL A 104 10.95 -6.11 -1.66
N ALA A 105 10.47 -7.07 -0.90
CA ALA A 105 10.96 -8.44 -0.91
C ALA A 105 9.86 -9.33 -1.49
N CYS A 106 10.15 -10.02 -2.59
CA CYS A 106 9.20 -10.90 -3.25
C CYS A 106 9.67 -12.36 -3.15
N MET A 107 8.74 -13.25 -2.79
CA MET A 107 8.92 -14.67 -3.06
C MET A 107 9.00 -14.86 -4.57
N THR A 108 10.08 -15.46 -5.04
CA THR A 108 10.42 -15.52 -6.46
C THR A 108 10.78 -16.94 -6.83
N THR A 109 10.12 -17.48 -7.85
CA THR A 109 10.49 -18.77 -8.44
C THR A 109 11.49 -18.53 -9.55
N VAL A 110 12.73 -18.96 -9.36
CA VAL A 110 13.82 -18.81 -10.32
C VAL A 110 14.18 -20.16 -10.91
N LYS A 111 14.34 -20.20 -12.22
CA LYS A 111 14.84 -21.37 -12.94
C LYS A 111 16.04 -20.94 -13.78
N ILE A 112 17.23 -21.43 -13.45
CA ILE A 112 18.50 -20.95 -14.02
C ILE A 112 18.72 -21.48 -15.44
N SER A 113 18.37 -22.74 -15.70
CA SER A 113 18.34 -23.32 -17.04
C SER A 113 17.03 -24.08 -17.28
N PRO A 114 16.62 -24.33 -18.53
CA PRO A 114 15.39 -25.07 -18.83
C PRO A 114 15.33 -26.48 -18.20
N GLU A 115 16.48 -27.08 -17.92
CA GLU A 115 16.64 -28.41 -17.32
C GLU A 115 16.77 -28.36 -15.79
N ALA A 116 17.10 -27.19 -15.23
CA ALA A 116 17.26 -27.01 -13.79
C ALA A 116 15.93 -27.07 -13.05
N GLN A 117 15.96 -27.54 -11.80
CA GLN A 117 14.78 -27.48 -10.93
C GLN A 117 14.48 -26.02 -10.56
N PRO A 118 13.20 -25.59 -10.60
CA PRO A 118 12.81 -24.27 -10.10
C PRO A 118 13.10 -24.15 -8.61
N LEU A 119 13.67 -23.02 -8.21
CA LEU A 119 13.96 -22.70 -6.82
C LEU A 119 13.12 -21.50 -6.38
N ASN A 120 12.39 -21.66 -5.28
CA ASN A 120 11.72 -20.56 -4.62
C ASN A 120 12.71 -19.87 -3.67
N ARG A 121 12.90 -18.57 -3.84
CA ARG A 121 13.76 -17.76 -2.99
C ARG A 121 13.18 -16.37 -2.81
N VAL A 122 13.48 -15.74 -1.67
CA VAL A 122 13.14 -14.33 -1.46
C VAL A 122 14.18 -13.48 -2.19
N VAL A 123 13.71 -12.58 -3.05
CA VAL A 123 14.55 -11.62 -3.77
C VAL A 123 14.10 -10.21 -3.40
N GLY A 124 15.05 -9.36 -3.02
CA GLY A 124 14.78 -7.94 -2.81
C GLY A 124 14.76 -7.19 -4.14
N PHE A 125 13.83 -6.27 -4.33
CA PHE A 125 13.75 -5.39 -5.50
C PHE A 125 13.60 -3.94 -5.04
N ALA A 126 14.46 -3.06 -5.53
CA ALA A 126 14.40 -1.63 -5.23
C ALA A 126 14.66 -0.80 -6.49
N ARG A 127 14.11 0.42 -6.56
CA ARG A 127 14.46 1.36 -7.62
C ARG A 127 15.80 2.04 -7.31
N ALA A 128 16.71 2.02 -8.28
CA ALA A 128 17.93 2.82 -8.26
C ALA A 128 17.62 4.30 -8.56
N ALA A 129 18.62 5.16 -8.41
CA ALA A 129 18.48 6.60 -8.64
C ALA A 129 18.08 6.96 -10.08
N ASN A 130 18.39 6.10 -11.06
CA ASN A 130 17.99 6.23 -12.45
C ASN A 130 16.56 5.69 -12.72
N GLY A 131 15.87 5.19 -11.70
CA GLY A 131 14.53 4.61 -11.79
C GLY A 131 14.49 3.13 -12.17
N GLU A 132 15.62 2.50 -12.48
CA GLU A 132 15.68 1.07 -12.83
C GLU A 132 15.50 0.17 -11.61
N TRP A 133 14.91 -1.00 -11.82
CA TRP A 133 14.81 -2.01 -10.78
C TRP A 133 16.15 -2.73 -10.58
N VAL A 134 16.58 -2.84 -9.33
CA VAL A 134 17.77 -3.58 -8.92
C VAL A 134 17.34 -4.73 -8.02
N ALA A 135 17.80 -5.94 -8.36
CA ALA A 135 17.56 -7.11 -7.54
C ALA A 135 18.70 -7.28 -6.52
N THR A 136 18.34 -7.56 -5.28
CA THR A 136 19.26 -7.99 -4.22
C THR A 136 19.01 -9.45 -3.94
N ILE A 137 20.06 -10.23 -4.16
CA ILE A 137 20.07 -11.68 -4.06
C ILE A 137 20.75 -12.02 -2.73
N PHE A 138 19.98 -12.44 -1.74
CA PHE A 138 20.49 -12.93 -0.45
C PHE A 138 21.02 -14.35 -0.56
#